data_AF-A0A3D3SC14-F1
#
_entry.id   AF-A0A3D3SC14-F1
#
_cell.length_a   1.000
_cell.length_b   1.000
_cell.length_c   1.000
_cell.angle_alpha   90.00
_cell.angle_beta   90.00
_cell.angle_gamma   90.00
#
_symmetry.space_group_name_H-M   'P 1'
#
loop_
_entity.id
_entity.type
_entity.pdbx_description
1 polymer ?
#
loop_
_entity_poly.entity_id
_entity_poly.type
_entity_poly.pdbx_seq_one_letter_code
_entity_poly.pdbx_strand_id
1 'polypeptide(L)'
;MIQPGTAPGHFITYDLSRIEGPATYAFIWSEGRVDFATWKGYGQWPQPGSPDLFSTWSFIDAKAVPKPSSRIHMNLYLADGSIPPISASGQPGLSVTIDSFEFIPAKK
;
A
#
# COMPACT_ATOMS: atom_id res chain seq x y z
N MET A 1 -2.02 -2.36 6.27
CA MET A 1 -1.88 -2.92 7.63
C MET A 1 -2.56 -4.28 7.66
N ILE A 2 -1.91 -5.29 8.24
CA ILE A 2 -2.52 -6.59 8.51
C ILE A 2 -2.86 -6.66 9.99
N GLN A 3 -3.99 -7.27 10.36
CA GLN A 3 -4.44 -7.23 11.76
C GLN A 3 -3.86 -8.40 12.58
N PRO A 4 -3.53 -8.19 13.88
CA PRO A 4 -3.55 -6.92 14.60
C PRO A 4 -2.39 -6.00 14.16
N GLY A 5 -2.69 -4.74 13.83
CA GLY A 5 -1.71 -3.81 13.25
C GLY A 5 -0.57 -3.39 14.19
N THR A 6 -0.66 -3.73 15.48
CA THR A 6 0.35 -3.43 16.51
C THR A 6 1.42 -4.52 16.66
N ALA A 7 1.23 -5.69 16.03
CA ALA A 7 2.22 -6.75 16.06
C ALA A 7 3.42 -6.39 15.16
N PRO A 8 4.67 -6.70 15.57
CA PRO A 8 5.83 -6.53 14.71
C PRO A 8 5.64 -7.21 13.35
N GLY A 9 5.96 -6.51 12.27
CA GLY A 9 5.80 -7.03 10.90
C GLY A 9 4.38 -6.94 10.34
N HIS A 10 3.38 -6.41 11.05
CA HIS A 10 2.04 -6.21 10.52
C HIS A 10 1.80 -4.80 9.93
N PHE A 11 2.80 -3.95 10.09
CA PHE A 11 2.87 -2.58 9.62
C PHE A 11 4.20 -2.37 8.91
N ILE A 12 4.15 -1.79 7.71
CA ILE A 12 5.33 -1.35 6.97
C ILE A 12 5.11 0.09 6.55
N THR A 13 6.14 0.90 6.77
CA THR A 13 6.25 2.25 6.25
C THR A 13 7.16 2.24 5.03
N TYR A 14 6.78 3.05 4.04
CA TYR A 14 7.63 3.31 2.88
C TYR A 14 8.05 4.77 2.90
N ASP A 15 9.31 5.02 2.59
CA ASP A 15 9.80 6.38 2.39
C ASP A 15 9.30 6.90 1.04
N LEU A 16 8.24 7.71 1.09
CA LEU A 16 7.61 8.29 -0.10
C LEU A 16 8.46 9.41 -0.73
N SER A 17 9.50 9.90 -0.05
CA SER A 17 10.37 10.95 -0.62
C SER A 17 11.10 10.49 -1.88
N ARG A 18 11.24 9.17 -2.05
CA ARG A 18 11.88 8.55 -3.22
C ARG A 18 10.97 8.39 -4.43
N ILE A 19 9.68 8.72 -4.28
CA ILE A 19 8.68 8.56 -5.32
C ILE A 19 8.51 9.90 -6.04
N GLU A 20 9.28 10.09 -7.10
CA GLU A 20 9.09 11.21 -8.03
C GLU A 20 8.12 10.80 -9.15
N GLY A 21 6.88 11.29 -9.06
CA GLY A 21 5.82 11.05 -10.04
C GLY A 21 4.83 9.95 -9.65
N PRO A 22 4.06 9.40 -10.61
CA PRO A 22 3.08 8.36 -10.31
C PRO A 22 3.76 7.10 -9.78
N ALA A 23 3.11 6.42 -8.85
CA ALA A 23 3.53 5.13 -8.34
C ALA A 23 2.33 4.21 -8.19
N THR A 24 2.59 2.92 -8.37
CA THR A 24 1.59 1.88 -8.15
C THR A 24 1.86 1.18 -6.83
N TYR A 25 0.79 1.00 -6.05
CA TYR A 25 0.78 0.19 -4.83
C TYR A 25 -0.12 -1.00 -5.08
N ALA A 26 0.43 -2.20 -4.99
CA ALA A 26 -0.34 -3.42 -5.20
C ALA A 26 -0.13 -4.40 -4.05
N PHE A 27 -1.14 -5.24 -3.87
CA PHE A 27 -1.00 -6.43 -3.07
C PHE A 27 -1.69 -7.61 -3.74
N ILE A 28 -1.10 -8.79 -3.59
CA ILE A 28 -1.70 -10.07 -3.96
C ILE A 28 -2.07 -10.77 -2.66
N TRP A 29 -3.36 -11.02 -2.48
CA TRP A 29 -3.88 -11.71 -1.30
C TRP A 29 -4.28 -13.12 -1.67
N SER A 30 -3.45 -14.08 -1.24
CA SER A 30 -3.67 -15.51 -1.40
C SER A 30 -3.94 -16.17 -0.05
N GLU A 31 -4.32 -17.45 -0.06
CA GLU A 31 -4.48 -18.20 1.19
C GLU A 31 -3.13 -18.30 1.91
N GLY A 32 -3.11 -17.82 3.16
CA GLY A 32 -1.92 -17.86 4.03
C GLY A 32 -0.78 -16.93 3.66
N ARG A 33 -0.96 -16.05 2.65
CA ARG A 33 0.09 -15.13 2.19
C ARG A 33 -0.48 -13.83 1.61
N VAL A 34 0.15 -12.71 1.96
CA VAL A 34 -0.07 -11.43 1.27
C VAL A 34 1.26 -10.89 0.79
N ASP A 35 1.39 -10.66 -0.51
CA ASP A 35 2.55 -10.01 -1.12
C ASP A 35 2.22 -8.57 -1.42
N PHE A 36 3.11 -7.65 -1.08
CA PHE A 36 3.00 -6.22 -1.36
C PHE A 36 4.13 -5.79 -2.28
N ALA A 37 3.82 -4.83 -3.16
CA ALA A 37 4.82 -4.12 -3.93
C ALA A 37 4.46 -2.66 -4.15
N THR A 38 5.50 -1.86 -4.27
CA THR A 38 5.42 -0.48 -4.70
C THR A 38 6.47 -0.22 -5.77
N TRP A 39 6.08 0.41 -6.88
CA TRP A 39 6.99 0.71 -7.99
C TRP A 39 6.64 2.02 -8.70
N LYS A 40 7.61 2.52 -9.48
CA LYS A 40 7.48 3.73 -10.29
C LYS A 40 6.50 3.52 -11.44
N GLY A 41 5.63 4.50 -11.67
CA GLY A 41 4.73 4.55 -12.80
C GLY A 41 3.51 3.64 -12.65
N TYR A 42 2.84 3.43 -13.78
CA TYR A 42 1.68 2.55 -13.92
C TYR A 42 2.10 1.23 -14.54
N GLY A 43 1.29 0.18 -14.36
CA GLY A 43 1.41 -1.05 -15.13
C GLY A 43 1.47 -2.29 -14.26
N GLN A 44 2.11 -3.33 -14.78
CA GLN A 44 2.22 -4.62 -14.11
C GLN A 44 3.34 -4.61 -13.06
N TRP A 45 3.23 -5.51 -12.07
CA TRP A 45 4.25 -5.73 -11.06
C TRP A 45 5.61 -6.02 -11.75
N PRO A 46 6.65 -5.19 -11.55
CA PRO A 46 7.96 -5.40 -12.16
C PRO A 46 8.67 -6.67 -11.68
N GLN A 47 9.58 -7.19 -12.51
CA GLN A 47 10.42 -8.32 -12.12
C GLN A 47 11.33 -7.94 -10.93
N PRO A 48 11.67 -8.91 -10.04
CA PRO A 48 12.62 -8.68 -8.96
C PRO A 48 13.95 -8.11 -9.49
N GLY A 49 14.48 -7.09 -8.81
CA GLY A 49 15.71 -6.40 -9.21
C GLY A 49 15.52 -5.27 -10.23
N SER A 50 14.30 -5.01 -10.69
CA SER A 50 14.00 -3.82 -11.49
C SER A 50 14.36 -2.53 -10.75
N PRO A 51 14.96 -1.52 -11.41
CA PRO A 51 15.20 -0.21 -10.81
C PRO A 51 13.91 0.54 -10.47
N ASP A 52 12.78 0.17 -11.10
CA ASP A 52 11.48 0.78 -10.82
C ASP A 52 10.82 0.21 -9.56
N LEU A 53 11.30 -0.93 -9.05
CA LEU A 53 10.75 -1.58 -7.87
C LEU A 53 11.30 -0.92 -6.60
N PHE A 54 10.47 -0.13 -5.94
CA PHE A 54 10.86 0.62 -4.74
C PHE A 54 10.88 -0.25 -3.49
N SER A 55 9.88 -1.11 -3.35
CA SER A 55 9.80 -2.02 -2.22
C SER A 55 8.95 -3.23 -2.54
N THR A 56 9.32 -4.36 -1.93
CA THR A 56 8.49 -5.56 -1.83
C THR A 56 8.51 -6.07 -0.41
N TRP A 57 7.42 -6.70 0.00
CA TRP A 57 7.36 -7.41 1.27
C TRP A 57 6.27 -8.48 1.22
N SER A 58 6.52 -9.59 1.91
CA SER A 58 5.58 -10.70 2.02
C SER A 58 5.22 -10.94 3.48
N PHE A 59 3.93 -11.00 3.77
CA PHE A 59 3.40 -11.47 5.03
C PHE A 59 2.97 -12.94 4.89
N ILE A 60 3.65 -13.83 5.61
CA ILE A 60 3.53 -15.30 5.44
C ILE A 60 3.03 -16.04 6.69
N ASP A 61 2.48 -15.33 7.68
CA ASP A 61 1.84 -15.97 8.84
C ASP A 61 0.43 -16.44 8.46
N ALA A 62 0.33 -17.71 8.06
CA ALA A 62 -0.94 -18.28 7.60
C ALA A 62 -2.08 -18.21 8.63
N LYS A 63 -1.78 -18.17 9.94
CA LYS A 63 -2.81 -18.07 10.98
C LYS A 63 -3.32 -16.63 11.15
N ALA A 64 -2.45 -15.65 10.91
CA ALA A 64 -2.77 -14.24 11.00
C ALA A 64 -3.30 -13.64 9.69
N VAL A 65 -3.05 -14.28 8.53
CA VAL A 65 -3.61 -13.86 7.25
C VAL A 65 -5.12 -14.12 7.25
N PRO A 66 -5.96 -13.07 7.16
CA PRO A 66 -7.40 -13.28 7.02
C PRO A 66 -7.71 -13.97 5.69
N LYS A 67 -8.89 -14.60 5.59
CA LYS A 67 -9.36 -15.14 4.30
C LYS A 67 -9.53 -14.01 3.29
N PRO A 68 -9.06 -14.18 2.04
CA PRO A 68 -9.24 -13.19 0.99
C PRO A 68 -10.70 -12.74 0.85
N SER A 69 -10.91 -11.43 0.71
CA SER A 69 -12.23 -10.81 0.58
C SER A 69 -12.21 -9.79 -0.56
N SER A 70 -13.34 -9.66 -1.26
CA SER A 70 -13.52 -8.67 -2.33
C SER A 70 -13.89 -7.27 -1.83
N ARG A 71 -14.16 -7.11 -0.53
CA ARG A 71 -14.49 -5.79 0.05
C ARG A 71 -13.21 -5.05 0.40
N ILE A 72 -12.91 -3.99 -0.34
CA ILE A 72 -11.77 -3.12 -0.12
C ILE A 72 -12.26 -1.78 0.43
N HIS A 73 -11.61 -1.31 1.48
CA HIS A 73 -11.84 -0.01 2.09
C HIS A 73 -10.52 0.75 2.08
N MET A 74 -10.53 1.99 1.57
CA MET A 74 -9.38 2.89 1.58
C MET A 74 -9.71 4.07 2.49
N ASN A 75 -8.85 4.32 3.48
CA ASN A 75 -9.02 5.40 4.45
C ASN A 75 -7.79 6.31 4.40
N LEU A 76 -8.02 7.63 4.40
CA LEU A 76 -6.98 8.63 4.65
C LEU A 76 -7.13 9.11 6.09
N TYR A 77 -6.07 8.93 6.88
CA TYR A 77 -6.03 9.35 8.29
C TYR A 77 -4.64 9.90 8.61
N LEU A 78 -4.60 10.79 9.61
CA LEU A 78 -3.35 11.28 10.20
C LEU A 78 -2.90 10.24 11.23
N ALA A 79 -1.87 9.46 10.90
CA ALA A 79 -1.45 8.30 11.70
C ALA A 79 -1.02 8.66 13.13
N ASP A 80 -0.43 9.85 13.32
CA ASP A 80 0.02 10.39 14.60
C ASP A 80 -0.87 11.55 15.10
N GLY A 81 -1.94 11.88 14.38
CA GLY A 81 -2.79 13.03 14.67
C GLY A 81 -2.12 14.39 14.48
N SER A 82 -0.93 14.44 13.88
CA SER A 82 -0.22 15.70 13.63
C SER A 82 -0.98 16.58 12.64
N ILE A 83 -0.98 17.89 12.89
CA ILE A 83 -1.61 18.86 11.99
C ILE A 83 -0.82 18.86 10.67
N PRO A 84 -1.48 18.68 9.51
CA PRO A 84 -0.80 18.68 8.23
C PRO A 84 -0.17 20.05 7.94
N PRO A 85 0.88 20.10 7.10
CA PRO A 85 1.48 21.36 6.69
C PRO A 85 0.46 22.26 5.99
N ILE A 86 0.74 23.57 6.00
CA ILE A 86 -0.08 24.54 5.27
C ILE A 86 0.05 24.26 3.77
N SER A 87 -1.08 23.99 3.14
CA SER A 87 -1.15 23.74 1.70
C SER A 87 -1.15 25.05 0.90
N ALA A 88 -1.07 24.96 -0.43
CA ALA A 88 -1.09 26.12 -1.32
C ALA A 88 -2.36 26.99 -1.20
N SER A 89 -3.45 26.46 -0.62
CA SER A 89 -4.69 27.22 -0.34
C SER A 89 -4.62 28.10 0.92
N GLY A 90 -3.50 28.07 1.64
CA GLY A 90 -3.33 28.80 2.91
C GLY A 90 -3.98 28.12 4.12
N GLN A 91 -4.51 26.90 3.95
CA GLN A 91 -5.07 26.08 5.03
C GLN A 91 -4.24 24.79 5.23
N PRO A 92 -4.12 24.27 6.48
CA PRO A 92 -3.55 22.96 6.74
C PRO A 92 -4.26 21.89 5.89
N GLY A 93 -3.50 21.13 5.12
CA GLY A 93 -4.11 20.13 4.26
C GLY A 93 -3.09 19.23 3.57
N LEU A 94 -3.47 17.96 3.44
CA LEU A 94 -2.79 16.98 2.59
C LEU A 94 -3.82 16.44 1.60
N SER A 95 -3.41 16.32 0.35
CA SER A 95 -4.20 15.69 -0.70
C SER A 95 -3.52 14.43 -1.17
N VAL A 96 -4.30 13.36 -1.34
CA VAL A 96 -3.87 12.14 -2.00
C VAL A 96 -4.74 11.96 -3.23
N THR A 97 -4.12 11.79 -4.39
CA THR A 97 -4.81 11.48 -5.65
C THR A 97 -4.64 9.99 -5.93
N ILE A 98 -5.76 9.32 -6.23
CA ILE A 98 -5.76 7.94 -6.72
C ILE A 98 -6.15 8.03 -8.19
N ASP A 99 -5.17 7.88 -9.08
CA ASP A 99 -5.37 8.02 -10.53
C ASP A 99 -6.18 6.86 -11.10
N SER A 100 -5.99 5.64 -10.58
CA SER A 100 -6.74 4.45 -10.96
C SER A 100 -6.77 3.41 -9.85
N PHE A 101 -7.74 2.49 -9.93
CA PHE A 101 -7.87 1.35 -9.03
C PHE A 101 -8.32 0.13 -9.83
N GLU A 102 -7.61 -0.98 -9.67
CA GLU A 102 -7.94 -2.26 -10.29
C GLU A 102 -8.10 -3.35 -9.22
N PHE A 103 -9.18 -4.12 -9.30
CA PHE A 103 -9.40 -5.30 -8.48
C PHE A 103 -9.57 -6.52 -9.37
N ILE A 104 -8.68 -7.49 -9.19
CA ILE A 104 -8.72 -8.77 -9.90
C ILE A 104 -9.14 -9.84 -8.88
N PRO A 105 -10.35 -10.41 -8.97
CA PRO A 105 -10.74 -11.50 -8.08
C PRO A 105 -9.90 -12.75 -8.35
N ALA A 106 -9.58 -13.51 -7.30
CA ALA A 106 -9.00 -14.83 -7.45
C ALA A 106 -9.91 -15.70 -8.34
N LYS A 107 -9.30 -16.47 -9.26
CA LYS A 107 -10.04 -17.46 -10.03
C LYS A 107 -10.62 -18.49 -9.06
N LYS A 108 -11.92 -18.78 -9.20
CA LYS A 108 -12.60 -19.81 -8.42
C LYS A 108 -12.08 -21.19 -8.75
#